data_AF-A0A534N1G8-F1
#
_entry.id   AF-A0A534N1G8-F1
#
_cell.length_a   1.000
_cell.length_b   1.000
_cell.length_c   1.000
_cell.angle_alpha   90.00
_cell.angle_beta   90.00
_cell.angle_gamma   90.00
#
_symmetry.space_group_name_H-M   'P 1'
#
loop_
_entity.id
_entity.type
_entity.pdbx_description
1 polymer ?
#
loop_
_entity_poly.entity_id
_entity_poly.type
_entity_poly.pdbx_seq_one_letter_code
_entity_poly.pdbx_strand_id
1 'polypeptide(L)' 'MTAAEREVLEANAAFYAAFTQRDADAMDVLWAREVPVACLHPGWEPLSGREEVVSSWRRIL' A
#
# COMPACT_ATOMS: atom_id res chain seq x y z
N MET A 1 10.54 6.06 21.35
CA MET A 1 10.25 5.86 19.92
C MET A 1 11.44 6.35 19.12
N THR A 2 12.07 5.45 18.35
CA THR A 2 13.20 5.77 17.47
C THR A 2 12.72 6.54 16.23
N ALA A 3 13.64 7.10 15.46
CA ALA A 3 13.29 7.71 14.18
C ALA A 3 12.66 6.69 13.22
N ALA A 4 13.24 5.49 13.12
CA ALA A 4 12.71 4.41 12.28
C ALA A 4 11.30 3.97 12.70
N GLU A 5 11.03 3.86 14.00
CA GLU A 5 9.68 3.54 14.49
C GLU A 5 8.67 4.61 14.09
N ARG A 6 9.06 5.90 14.12
CA ARG A 6 8.20 7.01 13.68
C ARG A 6 7.93 6.95 12.18
N GLU A 7 8.96 6.73 11.35
CA GLU A 7 8.83 6.64 9.90
C GLU A 7 7.87 5.53 9.47
N VAL A 8 7.93 4.37 10.14
CA VAL A 8 6.99 3.26 9.90
C VAL A 8 5.55 3.66 10.23
N LEU A 9 5.33 4.34 11.36
CA LEU A 9 3.99 4.80 11.74
C LEU A 9 3.44 5.86 10.79
N GLU A 10 4.29 6.77 10.29
CA GLU A 10 3.93 7.77 9.29
C GLU A 10 3.53 7.12 7.96
N ALA A 11 4.29 6.13 7.48
CA ALA A 11 3.96 5.37 6.28
C ALA A 11 2.62 4.61 6.42
N ASN A 12 2.38 3.98 7.57
CA ASN A 12 1.12 3.31 7.86
C ASN A 12 -0.06 4.29 7.92
N ALA A 13 0.11 5.45 8.54
CA ALA A 13 -0.91 6.50 8.57
C ALA A 13 -1.24 7.02 7.17
N ALA A 14 -0.22 7.24 6.32
CA ALA A 14 -0.40 7.64 4.94
C ALA A 14 -1.16 6.59 4.11
N PHE A 15 -0.90 5.29 4.34
CA PHE A 15 -1.64 4.20 3.69
C PHE A 15 -3.15 4.25 3.97
N TYR A 16 -3.53 4.35 5.24
CA TYR A 16 -4.96 4.44 5.60
C TYR A 16 -5.59 5.78 5.21
N ALA A 17 -4.81 6.87 5.17
CA ALA A 17 -5.26 8.16 4.67
C ALA A 17 -5.57 8.11 3.17
N ALA A 18 -4.69 7.51 2.35
CA ALA A 18 -4.91 7.31 0.92
C ALA A 18 -6.14 6.43 0.66
N PHE A 19 -6.29 5.35 1.42
CA PHE A 19 -7.47 4.47 1.33
C PHE A 19 -8.78 5.21 1.64
N THR A 20 -8.83 5.94 2.77
CA THR A 20 -10.02 6.68 3.21
C THR A 20 -10.43 7.77 2.21
N GLN A 21 -9.44 8.41 1.59
CA GLN A 21 -9.65 9.48 0.60
C GLN A 21 -9.90 8.95 -0.82
N ARG A 22 -9.82 7.63 -1.04
CA ARG A 22 -9.88 7.01 -2.37
C ARG A 22 -8.82 7.57 -3.34
N ASP A 23 -7.65 7.92 -2.80
CA ASP A 23 -6.56 8.49 -3.58
C ASP A 23 -5.65 7.38 -4.12
N ALA A 24 -5.92 6.99 -5.37
CA ALA A 24 -5.19 5.93 -6.05
C ALA A 24 -3.72 6.27 -6.34
N ASP A 25 -3.40 7.55 -6.55
CA ASP A 25 -2.05 7.97 -6.88
C ASP A 25 -1.19 8.05 -5.61
N ALA A 26 -1.74 8.55 -4.50
CA ALA A 26 -1.08 8.46 -3.19
C ALA A 26 -0.88 6.99 -2.76
N MET A 27 -1.87 6.13 -2.98
CA MET A 27 -1.74 4.70 -2.70
C MET A 27 -0.62 4.06 -3.54
N ASP A 28 -0.52 4.39 -4.83
CA ASP A 28 0.55 3.92 -5.71
C ASP A 28 1.93 4.26 -5.14
N VAL A 29 2.15 5.52 -4.75
CA VAL A 29 3.46 5.99 -4.24
C VAL A 29 3.95 5.22 -3.01
N LEU A 30 3.04 4.72 -2.16
CA LEU A 30 3.39 4.03 -0.92
C LEU A 30 3.93 2.61 -1.11
N TRP A 31 3.65 1.97 -2.24
CA TRP A 31 4.15 0.62 -2.52
C TRP A 31 5.58 0.65 -3.07
N ALA A 32 6.45 -0.14 -2.43
CA ALA A 32 7.87 -0.24 -2.76
C ALA A 32 8.10 -0.57 -4.25
N ARG A 33 9.17 -0.01 -4.83
CA ARG A 33 9.49 -0.12 -6.27
C ARG A 33 10.60 -1.13 -6.58
N GLU A 34 11.56 -1.28 -5.66
CA GLU A 34 12.80 -2.02 -5.92
C GLU A 34 12.86 -3.37 -5.21
N VAL A 35 11.98 -3.60 -4.24
CA VAL A 35 11.91 -4.85 -3.48
C VAL A 35 10.60 -5.60 -3.76
N PRO A 36 10.59 -6.94 -3.68
CA PRO A 36 9.37 -7.72 -3.82
C PRO A 36 8.28 -7.28 -2.83
N VAL A 37 7.04 -7.18 -3.31
CA VAL A 37 5.85 -6.87 -2.51
C VAL A 37 4.75 -7.88 -2.77
N ALA A 38 3.87 -8.06 -1.80
CA ALA A 38 2.67 -8.88 -1.90
C ALA A 38 1.51 -8.21 -1.17
N CYS A 39 0.28 -8.53 -1.58
CA CYS A 39 -0.93 -8.05 -0.91
C CYS A 39 -1.97 -9.16 -0.85
N LEU A 40 -2.65 -9.28 0.28
CA LEU A 40 -3.76 -10.21 0.47
C LEU A 40 -5.00 -9.42 0.90
N HIS A 41 -5.95 -9.29 -0.03
CA HIS A 41 -7.26 -8.73 0.27
C HIS A 41 -8.19 -9.81 0.82
N PRO A 42 -9.16 -9.45 1.69
CA PRO A 42 -10.16 -10.40 2.16
C PRO A 42 -10.92 -11.07 0.99
N GLY A 43 -10.86 -12.40 0.93
CA GLY A 43 -11.56 -13.20 -0.08
C GLY A 43 -10.91 -13.28 -1.45
N TRP A 44 -9.71 -12.71 -1.63
CA TRP A 44 -8.93 -12.80 -2.88
C TRP A 44 -7.80 -13.82 -2.74
N GLU A 45 -7.28 -14.30 -3.87
CA GLU A 45 -6.00 -15.00 -3.90
C GLU A 45 -4.84 -14.02 -3.60
N PRO A 46 -3.71 -14.49 -3.03
CA PRO A 46 -2.55 -13.64 -2.79
C PRO A 46 -2.02 -13.02 -4.09
N LEU A 47 -1.78 -11.72 -4.06
CA LEU A 47 -1.20 -10.97 -5.18
C LEU A 47 0.30 -10.81 -4.98
N SER A 48 1.07 -10.99 -6.05
CA SER A 48 2.53 -10.94 -6.00
C SER A 48 3.08 -9.95 -7.02
N GLY A 49 4.01 -9.11 -6.57
CA GLY A 49 4.62 -8.09 -7.41
C GLY A 49 3.81 -6.80 -7.46
N ARG A 50 4.53 -5.71 -7.70
CA ARG A 50 3.98 -4.36 -7.56
C ARG A 50 2.83 -4.05 -8.50
N GLU A 51 2.92 -4.53 -9.74
CA GLU A 51 1.89 -4.28 -10.75
C GLU A 51 0.54 -4.86 -10.34
N GLU A 52 0.50 -6.14 -9.92
CA GLU A 52 -0.72 -6.78 -9.43
C GLU A 52 -1.27 -6.07 -8.19
N VAL A 53 -0.40 -5.75 -7.24
CA VAL A 53 -0.77 -5.07 -6.00
C VAL A 53 -1.38 -3.68 -6.27
N VAL A 54 -0.71 -2.82 -7.03
CA VAL A 54 -1.22 -1.47 -7.30
C VAL A 54 -2.46 -1.50 -8.19
N SER A 55 -2.52 -2.41 -9.16
CA SER A 55 -3.72 -2.64 -9.97
C SER A 55 -4.92 -3.04 -9.11
N SER A 56 -4.71 -3.87 -8.09
CA SER A 56 -5.79 -4.24 -7.16
C SER A 56 -6.34 -3.06 -6.36
N TRP A 57 -5.47 -2.16 -5.90
CA TRP A 57 -5.91 -0.96 -5.18
C TRP A 57 -6.69 -0.01 -6.09
N ARG A 58 -6.27 0.18 -7.34
CA ARG A 58 -7.01 0.98 -8.34
C ARG A 58 -8.41 0.40 -8.64
N ARG A 59 -8.67 -0.88 -8.34
CA ARG A 59 -10.00 -1.51 -8.49
C ARG A 59 -10.88 -1.36 -7.24
N ILE A 60 -10.27 -1.21 -6.06
CA ILE A 60 -10.98 -1.11 -4.78
C ILE A 60 -11.32 0.35 -4.44
N LEU A 61 -10.37 1.26 -4.67
CA LEU A 61 -10.51 2.71 -4.48
C LEU A 61 -11.37 3.35 -5.57
#